data_AF-A0A524DWW4-F1
#
_entry.id   AF-A0A524DWW4-F1
#
_cell.length_a   1.000
_cell.length_b   1.000
_cell.length_c   1.000
_cell.angle_alpha   90.00
_cell.angle_beta   90.00
_cell.angle_gamma   90.00
#
_symmetry.space_group_name_H-M   'P 1'
#
loop_
_entity.id
_entity.type
_entity.pdbx_description
1 polymer ?
#
loop_
_entity_poly.entity_id
_entity_poly.type
_entity_poly.pdbx_seq_one_letter_code
_entity_poly.pdbx_strand_id
1 'polypeptide(L)'
;MPIISFSINESLKRFINKLINNNTYENKSKLIRDALLRLMSSPDISAISDASGEIFPIERKNITGSMIIVAPNDPNVLKKLNRIEFEYSNQIVSKNQYFSKNLIFSIVFEGDLEEFQKIVVEYNSISELKNFRYLIEY
;
A
#
# COMPACT_ATOMS: atom_id res chain seq x y z
N MET A 1 -23.59 -10.56 -14.72
CA MET A 1 -22.76 -9.61 -13.94
C MET A 1 -22.62 -10.16 -12.54
N PRO A 2 -21.43 -10.56 -12.09
CA PRO A 2 -21.25 -11.11 -10.75
C PRO A 2 -21.52 -10.02 -9.70
N ILE A 3 -22.21 -10.39 -8.63
CA ILE A 3 -22.44 -9.52 -7.48
C ILE A 3 -21.56 -10.03 -6.35
N ILE A 4 -20.69 -9.15 -5.86
CA ILE A 4 -19.75 -9.45 -4.77
C ILE A 4 -20.12 -8.55 -3.60
N SER A 5 -20.31 -9.14 -2.42
CA SER A 5 -20.52 -8.42 -1.18
C SER A 5 -19.25 -8.47 -0.33
N PHE A 6 -18.92 -7.36 0.31
CA PHE A 6 -17.78 -7.26 1.23
C PHE A 6 -18.13 -6.33 2.38
N SER A 7 -17.53 -6.58 3.54
CA SER A 7 -17.71 -5.77 4.73
C SER A 7 -16.65 -4.68 4.79
N ILE A 8 -17.07 -3.46 5.13
CA ILE A 8 -16.20 -2.31 5.33
C ILE A 8 -16.48 -1.66 6.68
N ASN A 9 -15.50 -0.95 7.22
CA ASN A 9 -15.71 -0.18 8.44
C ASN A 9 -16.65 1.02 8.20
N GLU A 10 -17.24 1.53 9.29
CA GLU A 10 -18.25 2.60 9.22
C GLU A 10 -17.66 3.94 8.73
N SER A 11 -16.36 4.18 8.97
CA SER A 11 -15.67 5.38 8.47
C SER A 11 -15.63 5.42 6.94
N LEU A 12 -15.20 4.33 6.33
CA LEU A 12 -15.13 4.17 4.87
C LEU A 12 -16.53 4.19 4.25
N LYS A 13 -17.50 3.56 4.91
CA LYS A 13 -18.91 3.61 4.48
C LYS A 13 -19.45 5.05 4.47
N ARG A 14 -19.17 5.85 5.50
CA ARG A 14 -19.53 7.28 5.55
C ARG A 14 -18.87 8.06 4.42
N PHE A 15 -17.59 7.80 4.15
CA PHE A 15 -16.85 8.42 3.05
C PHE A 15 -17.47 8.10 1.68
N ILE A 16 -17.72 6.83 1.39
CA ILE A 16 -18.38 6.40 0.14
C ILE A 16 -19.75 7.05 -0.02
N ASN A 17 -20.55 7.11 1.04
CA ASN A 17 -21.86 7.75 1.00
C ASN A 17 -21.76 9.25 0.69
N LYS A 18 -20.74 9.97 1.21
CA LYS A 18 -20.53 11.40 0.88
C LYS A 18 -20.25 11.61 -0.61
N LEU A 19 -19.45 10.74 -1.23
CA LEU A 19 -19.11 10.84 -2.65
C LEU A 19 -20.34 10.64 -3.56
N ILE A 20 -21.29 9.81 -3.14
CA ILE A 20 -22.53 9.58 -3.87
C ILE A 20 -23.51 10.74 -3.67
N ASN A 21 -23.64 11.21 -2.43
CA ASN A 21 -24.55 12.31 -2.10
C ASN A 21 -24.17 13.63 -2.80
N ASN A 22 -22.89 13.81 -3.15
CA ASN A 22 -22.42 14.97 -3.91
C ASN A 22 -22.67 14.83 -5.43
N ASN A 23 -23.46 13.84 -5.88
CA ASN A 23 -23.74 13.52 -7.28
C ASN A 23 -22.49 13.30 -8.16
N THR A 24 -21.34 13.03 -7.55
CA THR A 24 -20.11 12.72 -8.29
C THR A 24 -20.19 11.34 -8.92
N TYR A 25 -20.98 10.43 -8.35
CA TYR A 25 -21.20 9.07 -8.82
C TYR A 25 -22.67 8.66 -8.68
N GLU A 26 -23.16 7.93 -9.69
CA GLU A 26 -24.55 7.48 -9.79
C GLU A 26 -24.94 6.47 -8.71
N ASN A 27 -24.03 5.56 -8.35
CA ASN A 27 -24.24 4.56 -7.30
C ASN A 27 -22.91 4.02 -6.76
N LYS A 28 -22.99 3.26 -5.65
CA LYS A 28 -21.83 2.61 -4.99
C LYS A 28 -21.06 1.70 -5.94
N SER A 29 -21.78 0.87 -6.70
CA SER A 29 -21.17 -0.11 -7.59
C SER A 29 -20.36 0.56 -8.70
N LYS A 30 -20.84 1.69 -9.24
CA LYS A 30 -20.13 2.50 -10.25
C LYS A 30 -18.85 3.10 -9.68
N LEU A 31 -18.94 3.73 -8.51
CA LEU A 31 -17.76 4.27 -7.79
C LEU A 31 -16.68 3.20 -7.60
N ILE A 32 -17.07 2.04 -7.04
CA ILE A 32 -16.13 0.95 -6.76
C ILE A 32 -15.57 0.37 -8.06
N ARG A 33 -16.40 0.18 -9.09
CA ARG A 33 -15.94 -0.29 -10.40
C ARG A 33 -14.93 0.66 -11.03
N ASP A 34 -15.19 1.96 -11.03
CA ASP A 34 -14.28 2.95 -11.61
C ASP A 34 -12.98 3.04 -10.82
N ALA A 35 -13.03 2.93 -9.49
CA ALA A 35 -11.84 2.87 -8.66
C ALA A 35 -11.00 1.61 -8.95
N LEU A 36 -11.64 0.45 -9.09
CA LEU A 36 -10.97 -0.80 -9.47
C LEU A 36 -10.39 -0.71 -10.89
N LEU A 37 -11.12 -0.14 -11.84
CA LEU A 37 -10.62 0.08 -13.20
C LEU A 37 -9.42 1.01 -13.21
N ARG A 38 -9.43 2.10 -12.42
CA ARG A 38 -8.28 3.00 -12.27
C ARG A 38 -7.09 2.32 -11.62
N LEU A 39 -7.33 1.46 -10.62
CA LEU A 39 -6.27 0.66 -10.02
C LEU A 39 -5.67 -0.28 -11.08
N MET A 40 -6.51 -0.99 -11.83
CA MET A 40 -6.11 -1.92 -12.89
C MET A 40 -5.55 -1.27 -14.16
N SER A 41 -5.76 0.04 -14.36
CA SER A 41 -5.19 0.80 -15.48
C SER A 41 -4.02 1.68 -15.05
N SER A 42 -3.61 1.60 -13.78
CA SER A 42 -2.29 2.10 -13.40
C SER A 42 -1.22 1.35 -14.22
N PRO A 43 -0.12 2.00 -14.62
CA PRO A 43 0.90 1.43 -15.52
C PRO A 43 1.41 0.05 -15.09
N ASP A 44 1.33 -0.25 -13.79
CA ASP A 44 1.74 -1.51 -13.19
C ASP A 44 0.78 -2.69 -13.46
N ILE A 45 -0.49 -2.44 -13.82
CA ILE A 45 -1.49 -3.48 -14.11
C ILE A 45 -1.87 -3.56 -15.59
N SER A 46 -1.67 -2.50 -16.38
CA SER A 46 -1.88 -2.54 -17.84
C SER A 46 -0.95 -3.51 -18.57
N ALA A 47 0.21 -3.86 -17.98
CA ALA A 47 1.10 -4.91 -18.48
C ALA A 47 0.50 -6.33 -18.38
N ILE A 48 -0.61 -6.51 -17.66
CA ILE A 48 -1.29 -7.81 -17.50
C ILE A 48 -2.22 -8.12 -18.69
N SER A 49 -2.59 -7.13 -19.50
CA SER A 49 -3.72 -7.24 -20.45
C SER A 49 -3.39 -7.07 -21.93
N ASP A 50 -2.13 -7.13 -22.34
CA ASP A 50 -1.78 -7.15 -23.77
C ASP A 50 -1.93 -8.58 -24.36
N ALA A 51 -3.18 -8.91 -24.67
CA ALA A 51 -3.66 -9.62 -25.87
C ALA A 51 -3.05 -10.98 -26.34
N SER A 52 -2.27 -11.74 -25.57
CA SER A 52 -1.85 -13.09 -26.02
C SER A 52 -2.10 -14.26 -25.06
N GLY A 53 -2.55 -14.03 -23.82
CA GLY A 53 -2.78 -15.12 -22.86
C GLY A 53 -1.51 -15.87 -22.45
N GLU A 54 -0.34 -15.40 -22.86
CA GLU A 54 0.95 -15.84 -22.33
C GLU A 54 1.29 -14.95 -21.14
N ILE A 55 1.38 -15.56 -19.95
CA ILE A 55 1.90 -14.92 -18.74
C ILE A 55 3.39 -14.73 -18.97
N PHE A 56 3.78 -13.63 -19.63
CA PHE A 56 5.17 -13.23 -19.65
C PHE A 56 5.60 -12.94 -18.21
N PRO A 57 6.72 -13.50 -17.74
CA PRO A 57 7.23 -13.16 -16.43
C PRO A 57 7.48 -11.66 -16.43
N ILE A 58 6.78 -10.96 -15.54
CA ILE A 58 6.98 -9.54 -15.23
C ILE A 58 8.50 -9.36 -15.15
N GLU A 59 9.07 -8.54 -16.04
CA GLU A 59 10.44 -8.12 -15.87
C GLU A 59 10.50 -7.49 -14.47
N ARG A 60 11.20 -8.20 -13.57
CA ARG A 60 11.43 -7.83 -12.19
C ARG A 60 12.12 -6.48 -12.18
N LYS A 61 11.32 -5.42 -12.19
CA LYS A 61 11.82 -4.06 -12.19
C LYS A 61 12.29 -3.82 -10.77
N ASN A 62 13.59 -3.98 -10.57
CA ASN A 62 14.25 -3.56 -9.35
C ASN A 62 14.02 -2.06 -9.19
N ILE A 63 13.42 -1.70 -8.07
CA ILE A 63 13.20 -0.32 -7.68
C ILE A 63 13.98 -0.01 -6.42
N THR A 64 14.30 1.26 -6.23
CA THR A 64 14.74 1.77 -4.94
C THR A 64 13.59 2.55 -4.32
N GLY A 65 13.16 2.13 -3.13
CA GLY A 65 12.06 2.74 -2.40
C GLY A 65 12.53 3.38 -1.10
N SER A 66 12.15 4.62 -0.86
CA SER A 66 12.39 5.29 0.43
C SER A 66 11.09 5.36 1.21
N MET A 67 11.11 4.89 2.47
CA MET A 67 9.96 4.88 3.37
C MET A 67 10.24 5.69 4.62
N ILE A 68 9.29 6.52 5.03
CA ILE A 68 9.31 7.24 6.30
C ILE A 68 8.09 6.83 7.13
N ILE A 69 8.36 6.27 8.31
CA ILE A 69 7.34 5.80 9.25
C ILE A 69 7.45 6.62 10.52
N VAL A 70 6.33 7.16 10.99
CA VAL A 70 6.22 7.85 12.27
C VAL A 70 5.24 7.09 13.16
N ALA A 71 5.73 6.58 14.27
CA ALA A 71 4.99 5.74 15.20
C ALA A 71 5.05 6.30 16.64
N PRO A 72 4.05 6.00 17.51
CA PRO A 72 4.21 6.24 18.94
C PRO A 72 5.38 5.41 19.49
N ASN A 73 6.04 5.93 20.52
CA ASN A 73 7.07 5.18 21.25
C ASN A 73 6.42 4.14 22.18
N ASP A 74 5.86 3.09 21.57
CA ASP A 74 5.18 1.97 22.23
C ASP A 74 5.90 0.65 21.88
N PRO A 75 6.31 -0.16 22.87
CA PRO A 75 6.95 -1.45 22.65
C PRO A 75 6.15 -2.42 21.77
N ASN A 76 4.81 -2.38 21.79
CA ASN A 76 3.97 -3.25 20.96
C ASN A 76 4.04 -2.86 19.48
N VAL A 77 4.07 -1.57 19.19
CA VAL A 77 4.22 -1.07 17.82
C VAL A 77 5.63 -1.37 17.30
N LEU A 78 6.64 -1.20 18.15
CA LEU A 78 8.02 -1.55 17.80
C LEU A 78 8.16 -3.05 17.45
N LYS A 79 7.51 -3.95 18.19
CA LYS A 79 7.49 -5.38 17.87
C LYS A 79 6.87 -5.67 16.50
N LYS A 80 5.75 -5.02 16.16
CA LYS A 80 5.10 -5.16 14.85
C LYS A 80 6.02 -4.70 13.72
N LEU A 81 6.65 -3.54 13.89
CA LEU A 81 7.59 -2.97 12.92
C LEU A 81 8.79 -3.89 12.71
N ASN A 82 9.42 -4.35 13.80
CA ASN A 82 10.56 -5.27 13.73
C ASN A 82 10.20 -6.60 13.07
N ARG A 83 8.96 -7.09 13.22
CA ARG A 83 8.51 -8.31 12.55
C ARG A 83 8.48 -8.15 11.03
N ILE A 84 7.88 -7.05 10.55
CA ILE A 84 7.85 -6.73 9.12
C ILE A 84 9.28 -6.60 8.60
N GLU A 85 10.13 -5.85 9.29
CA GLU A 85 11.53 -5.67 8.87
C GLU A 85 12.32 -6.99 8.82
N PHE A 86 12.04 -7.92 9.72
CA PHE A 86 12.68 -9.23 9.69
C PHE A 86 12.29 -10.02 8.44
N GLU A 87 11.01 -9.99 8.06
CA GLU A 87 10.48 -10.67 6.86
C GLU A 87 11.09 -10.10 5.57
N TYR A 88 11.35 -8.79 5.51
CA TYR A 88 11.95 -8.11 4.35
C TYR A 88 13.43 -7.73 4.54
N SER A 89 14.14 -8.42 5.43
CA SER A 89 15.51 -8.06 5.83
C SER A 89 16.52 -8.08 4.68
N ASN A 90 16.29 -8.91 3.66
CA ASN A 90 17.17 -9.00 2.48
C ASN A 90 17.03 -7.80 1.53
N GLN A 91 15.86 -7.15 1.52
CA GLN A 91 15.54 -6.04 0.65
C GLN A 91 15.75 -4.68 1.34
N ILE A 92 15.83 -4.64 2.67
CA ILE A 92 16.10 -3.42 3.41
C ILE A 92 17.60 -3.13 3.38
N VAL A 93 17.99 -2.19 2.52
CA VAL A 93 19.38 -1.74 2.36
C VAL A 93 19.84 -0.89 3.54
N SER A 94 18.96 -0.03 4.04
CA SER A 94 19.31 0.89 5.13
C SER A 94 18.11 1.20 6.00
N LYS A 95 18.39 1.40 7.29
CA LYS A 95 17.41 1.81 8.29
C LYS A 95 18.04 2.82 9.24
N ASN A 96 17.49 4.04 9.24
CA ASN A 96 17.79 5.05 10.24
C ASN A 96 16.64 5.15 11.23
N GLN A 97 16.98 5.24 12.51
CA GLN A 97 16.02 5.30 13.60
C GLN A 97 16.28 6.54 14.44
N TYR A 98 15.25 7.32 14.68
CA TYR A 98 15.30 8.45 15.59
C TYR A 98 14.27 8.26 16.70
N PHE A 99 14.79 8.24 17.93
CA PHE A 99 14.00 8.02 19.14
C PHE A 99 13.76 9.36 19.84
N SER A 100 12.50 9.76 19.92
CA SER A 100 12.07 10.94 20.68
C SER A 100 10.72 10.63 21.36
N LYS A 101 9.81 11.62 21.44
CA LYS A 101 8.42 11.41 21.85
C LYS A 101 7.69 10.43 20.90
N ASN A 102 8.11 10.41 19.63
CA ASN A 102 7.71 9.44 18.62
C ASN A 102 8.94 8.68 18.13
N LEU A 103 8.71 7.51 17.56
CA LEU A 103 9.69 6.77 16.78
C LEU A 103 9.57 7.21 15.33
N ILE A 104 10.71 7.59 14.74
CA ILE A 104 10.79 7.89 13.31
C ILE A 104 11.75 6.88 12.68
N PHE A 105 11.26 6.15 11.70
CA PHE A 105 12.03 5.24 10.89
C PHE A 105 12.16 5.81 9.48
N SER A 106 13.38 5.79 8.95
CA SER A 106 13.65 6.04 7.54
C SER A 106 14.31 4.80 6.97
N ILE A 107 13.62 4.13 6.06
CA ILE A 107 14.00 2.83 5.51
C ILE A 107 14.24 3.00 4.02
N VAL A 108 15.36 2.47 3.53
CA VAL A 108 15.64 2.32 2.10
C VAL A 108 15.47 0.84 1.75
N PHE A 109 14.62 0.58 0.78
CA PHE A 109 14.30 -0.74 0.25
C PHE A 109 14.82 -0.84 -1.18
N GLU A 110 15.38 -1.99 -1.54
CA GLU A 110 15.78 -2.32 -2.91
C GLU A 110 15.27 -3.72 -3.24
N GLY A 111 14.53 -3.83 -4.35
CA GLY A 111 13.99 -5.10 -4.79
C GLY A 111 12.85 -4.95 -5.77
N ASP A 112 12.10 -6.04 -5.96
CA ASP A 112 10.99 -6.09 -6.90
C ASP A 112 9.85 -5.17 -6.44
N LEU A 113 9.23 -4.47 -7.41
CA LEU A 113 8.07 -3.60 -7.14
C LEU A 113 6.94 -4.34 -6.40
N GLU A 114 6.71 -5.61 -6.70
CA GLU A 114 5.70 -6.43 -6.01
C GLU A 114 6.02 -6.61 -4.53
N GLU A 115 7.28 -6.88 -4.19
CA GLU A 115 7.70 -7.03 -2.80
C GLU A 115 7.63 -5.68 -2.07
N PHE A 116 7.99 -4.59 -2.74
CA PHE A 116 7.83 -3.25 -2.22
C PHE A 116 6.35 -2.93 -1.92
N GLN A 117 5.42 -3.28 -2.81
CA GLN A 117 4.00 -3.08 -2.57
C GLN A 117 3.51 -3.89 -1.36
N LYS A 118 3.99 -5.14 -1.20
CA LYS A 118 3.62 -5.99 -0.05
C LYS A 118 4.08 -5.36 1.27
N ILE A 119 5.34 -4.93 1.39
CA ILE A 119 5.85 -4.30 2.61
C ILE A 119 5.12 -2.98 2.92
N VAL A 120 4.78 -2.19 1.89
CA VAL A 120 4.01 -0.94 2.04
C VAL A 120 2.61 -1.23 2.61
N VAL A 121 1.92 -2.25 2.09
CA VAL A 121 0.59 -2.66 2.58
C VAL A 121 0.68 -3.14 4.03
N GLU A 122 1.71 -3.91 4.37
CA GLU A 122 1.92 -4.39 5.73
C GLU A 122 2.16 -3.25 6.72
N TYR A 123 3.04 -2.29 6.40
CA TYR A 123 3.22 -1.12 7.25
C TYR A 123 1.92 -0.33 7.40
N ASN A 124 1.19 -0.10 6.31
CA ASN A 124 -0.06 0.65 6.33
C ASN A 124 -1.20 -0.07 7.08
N SER A 125 -1.07 -1.38 7.31
CA SER A 125 -2.03 -2.15 8.12
C SER A 125 -1.91 -1.89 9.63
N ILE A 126 -0.80 -1.31 10.09
CA ILE A 126 -0.59 -0.93 11.49
C ILE A 126 -1.37 0.36 11.78
N SER A 127 -2.53 0.22 12.42
CA SER A 127 -3.44 1.32 12.72
C SER A 127 -2.87 2.35 13.71
N GLU A 128 -1.84 1.97 14.47
CA GLU A 128 -1.19 2.84 15.45
C GLU A 128 -0.16 3.80 14.85
N LEU A 129 0.19 3.66 13.57
CA LEU A 129 1.11 4.59 12.90
C LEU A 129 0.48 5.98 12.81
N LYS A 130 1.26 7.00 13.15
CA LYS A 130 0.83 8.40 13.05
C LYS A 130 0.95 8.91 11.61
N ASN A 131 1.97 8.44 10.90
CA ASN A 131 2.22 8.81 9.52
C ASN A 131 3.05 7.73 8.84
N PHE A 132 2.75 7.46 7.58
CA PHE A 132 3.52 6.58 6.72
C PHE A 132 3.54 7.18 5.33
N ARG A 133 4.74 7.37 4.79
CA ARG A 133 4.97 7.90 3.45
C ARG A 133 6.05 7.07 2.78
N TYR A 134 5.94 6.95 1.47
CA TYR A 134 6.94 6.29 0.67
C TYR A 134 7.14 7.01 -0.66
N LEU A 135 8.32 6.82 -1.25
CA LEU A 135 8.74 7.31 -2.55
C LEU A 135 9.35 6.13 -3.30
N ILE A 136 9.06 6.03 -4.60
CA ILE A 136 9.63 5.03 -5.49
C ILE A 136 10.52 5.77 -6.48
N GLU A 137 11.77 5.34 -6.59
CA GLU A 137 12.74 5.79 -7.58
C GLU A 137 12.95 4.65 -8.58
N TYR A 138 12.88 5.00 -9.88
CA TYR A 138 13.01 4.07 -11.01
C TYR A 138 14.34 4.28 -11.74
#